data_AF-A0A847Z6G8-F1
#
_entry.id   AF-A0A847Z6G8-F1
#
_cell.length_a   1.000
_cell.length_b   1.000
_cell.length_c   1.000
_cell.angle_alpha   90.00
_cell.angle_beta   90.00
_cell.angle_gamma   90.00
#
_symmetry.space_group_name_H-M   'P 1'
#
loop_
_entity.id
_entity.type
_entity.pdbx_description
1 polymer ?
#
loop_
_entity_poly.entity_id
_entity_poly.type
_entity_poly.pdbx_seq_one_letter_code
_entity_poly.pdbx_strand_id
1 'polypeptide(L)' 'SGYTLERIDNIGQFAGFKDWFIKKFTRPGYTVEVGKGTNPLPISQFDKIYKDNLPLLLTAANEAVNL' A
#
# COMPACT_ATOMS: atom_id res chain seq x y z
N SER A 1 -11.87 4.48 -23.69
CA SER A 1 -11.23 4.53 -22.36
C SER A 1 -12.32 4.88 -21.36
N GLY A 2 -12.84 3.90 -20.62
CA GLY A 2 -14.07 4.01 -19.82
C GLY A 2 -13.85 4.44 -18.37
N TYR A 3 -12.91 5.37 -18.14
CA TYR A 3 -12.68 5.89 -16.80
C TYR A 3 -13.68 7.02 -16.52
N THR A 4 -14.64 6.75 -15.63
CA THR A 4 -15.54 7.76 -15.09
C THR A 4 -14.81 8.52 -13.99
N LEU A 5 -14.89 9.85 -14.01
CA LEU A 5 -14.35 10.67 -12.92
C LEU A 5 -15.19 10.42 -11.66
N GLU A 6 -14.60 9.73 -10.69
CA GLU A 6 -15.21 9.51 -9.38
C GLU A 6 -14.89 10.69 -8.47
N ARG A 7 -15.93 11.30 -7.89
CA ARG A 7 -15.76 12.36 -6.89
C ARG A 7 -15.44 11.69 -5.57
N ILE A 8 -14.22 11.91 -5.08
CA ILE A 8 -13.76 11.35 -3.80
C ILE A 8 -14.38 12.17 -2.66
N ASP A 9 -15.38 11.60 -2.00
CA ASP A 9 -16.03 12.20 -0.85
C ASP A 9 -15.10 12.14 0.38
N ASN A 10 -14.45 13.28 0.66
CA ASN A 10 -13.73 13.70 1.87
C ASN A 10 -12.55 12.85 2.43
N ILE A 11 -12.53 11.52 2.36
CA ILE A 11 -11.47 10.73 3.05
C ILE A 11 -10.17 10.66 2.24
N GLY A 12 -10.26 10.59 0.91
CA GLY A 12 -9.07 10.55 0.04
C GLY A 12 -8.41 11.93 -0.21
N GLN A 13 -8.86 12.99 0.46
CA GLN A 13 -8.30 14.34 0.32
C GLN A 13 -7.20 14.65 1.35
N PHE A 14 -6.98 13.78 2.34
CA PHE A 14 -5.97 13.99 3.38
C PHE A 14 -4.69 13.22 3.07
N ALA A 15 -3.54 13.86 3.35
CA ALA A 15 -2.24 13.21 3.31
C ALA A 15 -2.20 12.04 4.31
N GLY A 16 -1.78 10.87 3.84
CA GLY A 16 -1.70 9.66 4.66
C GLY A 16 -0.37 9.53 5.41
N PHE A 17 -0.24 8.47 6.20
CA PHE A 17 1.02 8.16 6.90
C PHE A 17 2.24 8.13 5.98
N LYS A 18 2.09 7.54 4.79
CA LYS A 18 3.13 7.50 3.75
C LYS A 18 3.62 8.90 3.39
N ASP A 19 2.72 9.85 3.17
CA ASP A 19 3.06 11.20 2.75
C ASP A 19 3.76 11.97 3.88
N TRP A 20 3.28 11.81 5.12
CA TRP A 20 3.96 12.34 6.30
C TRP A 20 5.36 11.75 6.48
N PHE A 21 5.51 10.43 6.32
CA PHE A 21 6.79 9.74 6.47
C PHE A 21 7.82 10.25 5.46
N ILE A 22 7.44 10.34 4.18
CA ILE A 22 8.30 10.88 3.11
C ILE A 22 8.67 12.33 3.43
N LYS A 23 7.71 13.16 3.83
CA LYS A 23 7.96 14.56 4.19
C LYS A 23 8.93 14.70 5.38
N LYS A 24 8.77 13.86 6.41
CA LYS A 24 9.52 13.97 7.67
C LYS A 24 10.93 13.41 7.57
N PHE A 25 11.11 12.29 6.88
CA PHE A 25 12.36 11.53 6.87
C PHE A 25 13.08 11.56 5.53
N THR A 26 12.43 12.02 4.46
CA THR A 26 12.99 12.04 3.10
C THR A 26 13.41 10.63 2.64
N ARG A 27 12.73 9.61 3.15
CA ARG A 27 12.92 8.20 2.80
C ARG A 27 11.76 7.71 1.93
N PRO A 28 12.00 6.72 1.04
CA PRO A 28 10.93 6.12 0.25
C PRO A 28 9.82 5.55 1.15
N GLY A 29 8.56 5.82 0.79
CA GLY A 29 7.38 5.31 1.48
C GLY A 29 6.38 4.73 0.49
N TYR A 30 5.76 3.59 0.85
CA TYR A 30 4.86 2.85 -0.03
C TYR A 30 3.59 2.44 0.71
N THR A 31 2.48 2.37 -0.02
CA THR A 31 1.24 1.73 0.42
C THR A 31 1.04 0.48 -0.43
N VAL A 32 0.93 -0.68 0.20
CA VAL A 32 0.77 -1.98 -0.48
C VAL A 32 -0.69 -2.42 -0.35
N GLU A 33 -1.47 -2.17 -1.40
CA GLU A 33 -2.90 -2.52 -1.46
C GLU A 33 -3.08 -3.93 -2.02
N VAL A 34 -3.73 -4.82 -1.27
CA VAL A 34 -3.79 -6.27 -1.58
C VAL A 34 -5.17 -6.85 -1.33
N GLY A 35 -5.40 -8.02 -1.93
CA GLY A 35 -6.67 -8.71 -1.86
C GLY A 35 -7.67 -8.21 -2.91
N LYS A 36 -8.69 -9.02 -3.18
CA LYS A 36 -9.72 -8.74 -4.18
C LYS A 36 -11.11 -9.05 -3.65
N GLY A 37 -12.07 -8.19 -3.96
CA GLY A 37 -13.47 -8.33 -3.56
C GLY A 37 -13.88 -7.23 -2.58
N THR A 38 -14.89 -7.51 -1.77
CA THR A 38 -15.46 -6.56 -0.80
C THR A 38 -14.96 -6.90 0.60
N ASN A 39 -14.56 -5.89 1.37
CA ASN A 39 -14.22 -6.05 2.77
C ASN A 39 -15.46 -6.51 3.57
N PRO A 40 -15.39 -7.55 4.43
CA PRO A 40 -14.23 -8.37 4.78
C PRO A 40 -13.78 -9.35 3.70
N LEU A 41 -12.49 -9.35 3.40
CA LEU A 41 -11.91 -10.27 2.44
C LEU A 41 -11.86 -11.71 2.96
N PRO A 42 -12.09 -12.73 2.10
CA PRO A 42 -11.91 -14.13 2.46
C PRO A 42 -10.50 -14.45 2.97
N ILE A 43 -10.41 -15.11 4.14
CA ILE A 43 -9.13 -15.51 4.75
C ILE A 43 -8.31 -16.45 3.85
N SER A 44 -8.97 -17.18 2.94
CA SER A 44 -8.32 -18.03 1.94
C SER A 44 -7.40 -17.27 0.97
N GLN A 45 -7.53 -15.94 0.86
CA GLN A 45 -6.59 -15.12 0.07
C GLN A 45 -5.25 -14.90 0.79
N PHE A 46 -5.19 -15.11 2.11
CA PHE A 46 -4.03 -14.73 2.92
C PHE A 46 -2.72 -15.36 2.44
N ASP A 47 -2.70 -16.68 2.21
CA ASP A 47 -1.47 -17.38 1.80
C ASP A 47 -0.91 -16.82 0.48
N LYS A 48 -1.80 -16.53 -0.48
CA LYS A 48 -1.40 -15.92 -1.75
C LYS A 48 -0.92 -14.48 -1.56
N ILE A 49 -1.67 -13.67 -0.80
CA ILE A 49 -1.30 -12.29 -0.50
C ILE A 49 0.09 -12.25 0.14
N TYR A 50 0.33 -13.08 1.17
CA TYR A 50 1.63 -13.12 1.84
C TYR A 50 2.74 -13.54 0.89
N LYS A 51 2.56 -14.64 0.15
CA LYS A 51 3.55 -15.15 -0.80
C LYS A 51 3.91 -14.14 -1.88
N ASP A 52 2.92 -13.45 -2.44
CA ASP A 52 3.14 -12.48 -3.52
C ASP A 52 3.86 -11.21 -3.02
N ASN A 53 3.65 -10.82 -1.75
CA ASN A 53 4.22 -9.59 -1.18
C ASN A 53 5.53 -9.81 -0.43
N LEU A 54 5.85 -11.04 -0.02
CA LEU A 54 7.05 -11.35 0.74
C LEU A 54 8.35 -10.84 0.07
N PRO A 55 8.59 -11.01 -1.25
CA PRO A 55 9.81 -10.49 -1.87
C PRO A 55 9.95 -8.97 -1.76
N LEU A 56 8.84 -8.24 -1.91
CA LEU A 56 8.80 -6.78 -1.76
C LEU A 56 9.16 -6.37 -0.33
N LEU A 57 8.56 -7.01 0.67
CA LEU A 57 8.82 -6.73 2.09
C LEU A 57 10.28 -7.00 2.46
N LEU A 58 10.85 -8.12 2.00
CA LEU A 58 12.26 -8.47 2.25
C LEU A 58 13.21 -7.49 1.57
N THR A 59 12.92 -7.10 0.34
CA THR A 59 13.74 -6.12 -0.40
C THR A 59 13.72 -4.77 0.32
N ALA A 60 12.53 -4.28 0.68
CA ALA A 60 12.40 -3.00 1.39
C ALA A 60 13.11 -3.01 2.75
N ALA A 61 13.03 -4.11 3.50
CA ALA A 61 13.72 -4.25 4.77
C ALA A 61 15.25 -4.24 4.60
N ASN A 62 15.78 -4.92 3.57
CA ASN A 62 17.21 -4.92 3.27
C ASN A 62 17.72 -3.52 2.86
N GLU A 63 17.01 -2.84 1.95
CA GLU A 63 17.37 -1.48 1.53
C GLU A 63 17.27 -0.48 2.69
N ALA A 64 16.35 -0.67 3.63
CA ALA A 64 16.20 0.19 4.78
C ALA A 64 17.41 0.18 5.73
N VAL A 65 18.23 -0.88 5.73
CA VAL A 65 19.49 -0.96 6.50
C VAL A 65 20.59 -0.09 5.88
N ASN A 66 20.53 0.12 4.55
CA ASN A 66 21.55 0.85 3.80
C ASN A 66 21.21 2.34 3.58
N LEU A 67 20.06 2.79 4.11
CA LEU A 67 19.52 4.15 4.04
C LEU A 67 19.64 4.87 5.39
#